data_AF-A0A0K1S502-F1
#
_entry.id   AF-A0A0K1S502-F1
#
_cell.length_a   1.000
_cell.length_b   1.000
_cell.length_c   1.000
_cell.angle_alpha   90.00
_cell.angle_beta   90.00
_cell.angle_gamma   90.00
#
_symmetry.space_group_name_H-M   'P 1'
#
loop_
_entity.id
_entity.type
_entity.pdbx_description
1 polymer ?
#
loop_
_entity_poly.entity_id
_entity_poly.type
_entity_poly.pdbx_seq_one_letter_code
_entity_poly.pdbx_strand_id
1 'polypeptide(L)'
;MLTNISRQLNTGALAIAGSVAALSFAGAAQAASMIAVTGSATASSWGTLNPTLTPGAPTGLAGTPTDGFAGLSYTDVSAIQPIQIFGTGSGASTMFTPGGTVNSFAQINVGGGTTVNITPTVASGTFNTSGGMSTTVYTVMGTAFFDATTGLDYSGVFSLNVVSVGSGWIYTLSLEKSSLAVPEPSAILGILAVVGAGAFARRKS
;
A
#
# COMPACT_ATOMS: atom_id res chain seq x y z
N MET A 1 25.78 -21.51 79.00
CA MET A 1 24.94 -22.67 78.67
C MET A 1 23.57 -22.16 78.26
N LEU A 2 23.32 -22.03 76.96
CA LEU A 2 21.98 -21.95 76.37
C LEU A 2 22.06 -22.44 74.92
N THR A 3 21.01 -23.12 74.52
CA THR A 3 20.95 -24.15 73.48
C THR A 3 20.47 -23.56 72.14
N ASN A 4 21.24 -23.80 71.08
CA ASN A 4 20.91 -24.34 69.74
C ASN A 4 19.60 -23.94 68.98
N ILE A 5 19.69 -24.08 67.64
CA ILE A 5 18.62 -24.32 66.64
C ILE A 5 18.20 -23.11 65.76
N SER A 6 18.99 -22.92 64.70
CA SER A 6 18.59 -22.92 63.28
C SER A 6 17.18 -22.46 62.87
N ARG A 7 17.14 -21.35 62.10
CA ARG A 7 16.37 -21.23 60.84
C ARG A 7 17.26 -20.51 59.84
N GLN A 8 17.99 -21.23 59.00
CA GLN A 8 17.70 -21.24 57.56
C GLN A 8 16.95 -19.99 57.07
N LEU A 9 17.69 -18.96 56.69
CA LEU A 9 17.27 -18.12 55.55
C LEU A 9 17.80 -18.84 54.31
N ASN A 10 17.13 -19.94 53.95
CA ASN A 10 17.34 -20.58 52.66
C ASN A 10 16.00 -20.68 51.94
N THR A 11 15.98 -20.06 50.76
CA THR A 11 15.16 -20.38 49.60
C THR A 11 13.73 -19.83 49.53
N GLY A 12 13.59 -18.86 48.63
CA GLY A 12 12.36 -18.37 48.02
C GLY A 12 12.73 -17.16 47.14
N ALA A 13 13.57 -17.30 46.12
CA ALA A 13 13.17 -17.79 44.80
C ALA A 13 11.86 -17.15 44.31
N LEU A 14 11.93 -15.89 43.84
CA LEU A 14 11.24 -15.40 42.64
C LEU A 14 11.81 -14.01 42.32
N ALA A 15 12.87 -13.91 41.51
CA ALA A 15 12.73 -13.72 40.07
C ALA A 15 11.79 -12.56 39.71
N ILE A 16 12.29 -11.33 39.78
CA ILE A 16 11.94 -10.27 38.80
C ILE A 16 13.21 -9.50 38.46
N ALA A 17 14.22 -10.23 37.99
CA ALA A 17 15.04 -9.72 36.89
C ALA A 17 14.18 -9.91 35.63
N GLY A 18 13.86 -8.83 34.93
CA GLY A 18 13.17 -8.88 33.65
C GLY A 18 11.68 -8.54 33.71
N SER A 19 11.34 -7.28 33.99
CA SER A 19 10.04 -6.72 33.55
C SER A 19 10.14 -5.25 33.13
N VAL A 20 11.31 -4.83 32.62
CA VAL A 20 11.42 -3.67 31.72
C VAL A 20 11.71 -4.17 30.30
N ALA A 21 10.95 -5.19 29.90
CA ALA A 21 10.85 -5.67 28.53
C ALA A 21 9.37 -5.86 28.13
N ALA A 22 8.45 -5.33 28.93
CA ALA A 22 7.03 -5.33 28.63
C ALA A 22 6.61 -3.89 28.30
N LEU A 23 6.00 -3.72 27.13
CA LEU A 23 5.33 -2.52 26.62
C LEU A 23 6.14 -1.57 25.72
N SER A 24 7.25 -2.00 25.12
CA SER A 24 7.44 -1.56 23.73
C SER A 24 6.45 -2.38 22.90
N PHE A 25 5.20 -1.92 22.84
CA PHE A 25 4.38 -2.14 21.66
C PHE A 25 5.12 -1.45 20.52
N ALA A 26 6.16 -2.11 20.01
CA ALA A 26 6.53 -1.99 18.62
C ALA A 26 5.31 -2.52 17.89
N GLY A 27 4.29 -1.67 17.73
CA GLY A 27 3.44 -1.76 16.57
C GLY A 27 4.42 -1.72 15.42
N ALA A 28 4.77 -2.89 14.89
CA ALA A 28 5.23 -2.98 13.53
C ALA A 28 4.11 -2.29 12.76
N ALA A 29 4.35 -1.03 12.40
CA ALA A 29 3.53 -0.37 11.41
C ALA A 29 3.53 -1.37 10.25
N GLN A 30 2.41 -2.06 10.04
CA GLN A 30 2.32 -3.08 9.01
C GLN A 30 2.73 -2.36 7.73
N ALA A 31 3.85 -2.80 7.15
CA ALA A 31 4.38 -2.17 5.98
C ALA A 31 3.31 -2.25 4.88
N ALA A 32 3.12 -1.14 4.18
CA ALA A 32 2.17 -1.09 3.08
C ALA A 32 2.61 -2.11 2.03
N SER A 33 1.70 -3.00 1.62
CA SER A 33 2.00 -3.95 0.56
C SER A 33 1.92 -3.23 -0.77
N MET A 34 3.08 -2.95 -1.37
CA MET A 34 3.21 -2.15 -2.57
C MET A 34 4.04 -2.86 -3.64
N ILE A 35 3.64 -2.66 -4.90
CA ILE A 35 4.49 -2.89 -6.08
C ILE A 35 4.43 -1.66 -6.98
N ALA A 36 5.56 -1.27 -7.54
CA ALA A 36 5.62 -0.23 -8.56
C ALA A 36 6.38 -0.72 -9.78
N VAL A 37 5.77 -0.59 -10.96
CA VAL A 37 6.32 -1.00 -12.24
C VAL A 37 6.50 0.20 -13.16
N THR A 38 7.48 0.12 -14.06
CA THR A 38 7.76 1.13 -15.07
C THR A 38 7.75 0.52 -16.46
N GLY A 39 7.49 1.35 -17.46
CA GLY A 39 7.54 0.93 -18.85
C GLY A 39 7.40 2.11 -19.81
N SER A 40 7.43 1.80 -21.10
CA SER A 40 7.06 2.77 -22.13
C SER A 40 5.56 3.00 -22.12
N ALA A 41 5.13 4.19 -22.52
CA ALA A 41 3.73 4.53 -22.70
C ALA A 41 3.52 5.22 -24.05
N THR A 42 2.25 5.40 -24.40
CA THR A 42 1.83 6.44 -25.34
C THR A 42 0.81 7.32 -24.63
N ALA A 43 0.91 8.63 -24.83
CA ALA A 43 -0.07 9.58 -24.33
C ALA A 43 -0.29 10.70 -25.33
N SER A 44 -1.46 11.33 -25.26
CA SER A 44 -1.78 12.51 -26.06
C SER A 44 -0.94 13.72 -25.64
N SER A 45 -0.53 14.54 -26.61
CA SER A 45 0.19 15.79 -26.34
C SER A 45 -0.66 16.76 -25.51
N TRP A 46 -0.01 17.63 -24.75
CA TRP A 46 -0.69 18.70 -24.02
C TRP A 46 -1.59 19.54 -24.94
N GLY A 47 -2.75 19.96 -24.44
CA GLY A 47 -3.76 20.68 -25.24
C GLY A 47 -4.68 19.79 -26.07
N THR A 48 -4.50 18.46 -26.06
CA THR A 48 -5.46 17.54 -26.67
C THR A 48 -6.73 17.45 -25.81
N LEU A 49 -7.89 17.44 -26.47
CA LEU A 49 -9.18 17.19 -25.81
C LEU A 49 -9.26 15.72 -25.37
N ASN A 50 -9.61 15.50 -24.11
CA ASN A 50 -9.79 14.18 -23.49
C ASN A 50 -8.60 13.24 -23.74
N PRO A 51 -7.41 13.57 -23.22
CA PRO A 51 -6.21 12.80 -23.50
C PRO A 51 -6.32 11.37 -22.97
N THR A 52 -5.75 10.43 -23.72
CA THR A 52 -5.70 9.01 -23.35
C THR A 52 -4.27 8.64 -22.97
N LEU A 53 -4.14 7.96 -21.83
CA LEU A 53 -2.90 7.43 -21.31
C LEU A 53 -2.87 5.93 -21.53
N THR A 54 -1.92 5.44 -22.31
CA THR A 54 -1.82 4.02 -22.68
C THR A 54 -0.47 3.48 -22.22
N PRO A 55 -0.39 2.88 -21.02
CA PRO A 55 0.78 2.15 -20.58
C PRO A 55 1.08 0.98 -21.52
N GLY A 56 2.36 0.77 -21.83
CA GLY A 56 2.84 -0.44 -22.51
C GLY A 56 3.18 -1.55 -21.52
N ALA A 57 3.79 -2.63 -22.04
CA ALA A 57 4.28 -3.71 -21.20
C ALA A 57 5.32 -3.20 -20.17
N PRO A 58 5.26 -3.66 -18.91
CA PRO A 58 6.28 -3.33 -17.92
C PRO A 58 7.67 -3.78 -18.36
N THR A 59 8.68 -2.94 -18.13
CA THR A 59 10.09 -3.22 -18.43
C THR A 59 10.99 -3.15 -17.21
N GLY A 60 10.45 -2.74 -16.05
CA GLY A 60 11.23 -2.62 -14.82
C GLY A 60 10.38 -2.40 -13.58
N LEU A 61 11.04 -2.50 -12.43
CA LEU A 61 10.48 -2.15 -11.12
C LEU A 61 10.94 -0.75 -10.71
N ALA A 62 10.03 0.03 -10.12
CA ALA A 62 10.35 1.27 -9.43
C ALA A 62 10.45 1.01 -7.92
N GLY A 63 11.54 0.35 -7.50
CA GLY A 63 11.77 -0.05 -6.12
C GLY A 63 11.56 -1.54 -5.88
N THR A 64 11.63 -1.96 -4.61
CA THR A 64 11.48 -3.36 -4.22
C THR A 64 10.05 -3.62 -3.74
N PRO A 65 9.32 -4.59 -4.32
CA PRO A 65 7.99 -4.97 -3.86
C PRO A 65 7.98 -5.42 -2.39
N THR A 66 6.91 -5.10 -1.67
CA THR A 66 6.80 -5.32 -0.22
C THR A 66 5.60 -6.20 0.16
N ASP A 67 5.73 -6.89 1.29
CA ASP A 67 4.70 -7.71 1.96
C ASP A 67 3.95 -8.66 1.02
N GLY A 68 2.64 -8.45 0.82
CA GLY A 68 1.80 -9.24 -0.08
C GLY A 68 2.16 -9.15 -1.58
N PHE A 69 3.19 -8.38 -1.93
CA PHE A 69 3.83 -8.34 -3.24
C PHE A 69 5.33 -8.68 -3.18
N ALA A 70 5.87 -9.05 -2.02
CA ALA A 70 7.29 -9.37 -1.88
C ALA A 70 7.69 -10.53 -2.81
N GLY A 71 8.86 -10.39 -3.45
CA GLY A 71 9.39 -11.39 -4.39
C GLY A 71 8.79 -11.33 -5.80
N LEU A 72 7.80 -10.47 -6.04
CA LEU A 72 7.31 -10.23 -7.40
C LEU A 72 8.33 -9.47 -8.24
N SER A 73 8.25 -9.70 -9.55
CA SER A 73 9.01 -9.06 -10.61
C SER A 73 8.10 -8.20 -11.48
N TYR A 74 8.68 -7.35 -12.33
CA TYR A 74 7.88 -6.53 -13.26
C TYR A 74 7.17 -7.38 -14.32
N THR A 75 7.68 -8.58 -14.65
CA THR A 75 7.05 -9.49 -15.62
C THR A 75 5.79 -10.15 -15.08
N ASP A 76 5.58 -10.11 -13.77
CA ASP A 76 4.37 -10.63 -13.14
C ASP A 76 3.17 -9.68 -13.33
N VAL A 77 3.41 -8.41 -13.67
CA VAL A 77 2.37 -7.43 -13.97
C VAL A 77 2.19 -7.34 -15.48
N SER A 78 0.94 -7.41 -15.95
CA SER A 78 0.63 -7.40 -17.38
C SER A 78 -0.74 -6.81 -17.69
N ALA A 79 -1.06 -6.70 -18.98
CA ALA A 79 -2.36 -6.29 -19.49
C ALA A 79 -2.86 -4.92 -18.99
N ILE A 80 -1.93 -3.97 -18.77
CA ILE A 80 -2.26 -2.63 -18.26
C ILE A 80 -3.12 -1.88 -19.30
N GLN A 81 -4.37 -1.58 -18.95
CA GLN A 81 -5.34 -0.96 -19.84
C GLN A 81 -5.16 0.57 -19.95
N PRO A 82 -5.58 1.18 -21.06
CA PRO A 82 -5.59 2.63 -21.17
C PRO A 82 -6.53 3.32 -20.17
N ILE A 83 -6.19 4.54 -19.78
CA ILE A 83 -7.06 5.44 -19.01
C ILE A 83 -7.31 6.69 -19.84
N GLN A 84 -8.58 7.00 -20.07
CA GLN A 84 -8.97 8.30 -20.61
C GLN A 84 -9.27 9.26 -19.46
N ILE A 85 -8.77 10.49 -19.56
CA ILE A 85 -9.14 11.59 -18.67
C ILE A 85 -9.87 12.65 -19.49
N PHE A 86 -10.76 13.42 -18.86
CA PHE A 86 -11.66 14.34 -19.56
C PHE A 86 -11.33 15.80 -19.30
N GLY A 87 -11.41 16.60 -20.36
CA GLY A 87 -11.00 18.00 -20.39
C GLY A 87 -9.83 18.25 -21.34
N THR A 88 -9.35 19.49 -21.38
CA THR A 88 -8.24 19.91 -22.24
C THR A 88 -7.17 20.56 -21.39
N GLY A 89 -5.93 20.06 -21.48
CA GLY A 89 -4.80 20.66 -20.77
C GLY A 89 -4.56 22.09 -21.25
N SER A 90 -4.46 23.04 -20.33
CA SER A 90 -4.23 24.46 -20.63
C SER A 90 -3.35 25.11 -19.57
N GLY A 91 -2.57 26.12 -19.98
CA GLY A 91 -1.57 26.73 -19.11
C GLY A 91 -0.49 25.73 -18.67
N ALA A 92 0.09 25.98 -17.49
CA ALA A 92 1.16 25.15 -16.92
C ALA A 92 0.65 23.95 -16.13
N SER A 93 -0.61 23.98 -15.66
CA SER A 93 -1.22 22.88 -14.90
C SER A 93 -2.72 22.85 -15.11
N THR A 94 -3.31 21.67 -15.09
CA THR A 94 -4.76 21.48 -15.25
C THR A 94 -5.22 20.31 -14.41
N MET A 95 -6.34 20.49 -13.71
CA MET A 95 -7.11 19.39 -13.13
C MET A 95 -8.09 18.88 -14.20
N PHE A 96 -8.01 17.59 -14.48
CA PHE A 96 -8.91 16.92 -15.41
C PHE A 96 -10.03 16.26 -14.63
N THR A 97 -11.14 15.99 -15.31
CA THR A 97 -12.13 15.07 -14.77
C THR A 97 -11.60 13.65 -14.95
N PRO A 98 -11.49 12.83 -13.89
CA PRO A 98 -11.01 11.46 -14.00
C PRO A 98 -11.94 10.60 -14.88
N GLY A 99 -11.36 9.56 -15.49
CA GLY A 99 -12.11 8.52 -16.18
C GLY A 99 -13.04 7.72 -15.25
N GLY A 100 -13.97 6.96 -15.83
CA GLY A 100 -14.75 5.98 -15.09
C GLY A 100 -13.92 4.77 -14.64
N THR A 101 -14.56 3.85 -13.93
CA THR A 101 -13.95 2.57 -13.52
C THR A 101 -13.39 1.81 -14.74
N VAL A 102 -12.16 1.33 -14.62
CA VAL A 102 -11.51 0.48 -15.61
C VAL A 102 -11.42 -0.92 -15.02
N ASN A 103 -12.26 -1.81 -15.54
CA ASN A 103 -12.26 -3.23 -15.17
C ASN A 103 -11.09 -3.93 -15.84
N SER A 104 -10.52 -4.92 -15.14
CA SER A 104 -9.35 -5.67 -15.58
C SER A 104 -8.22 -4.74 -16.04
N PHE A 105 -8.02 -3.65 -15.31
CA PHE A 105 -7.03 -2.64 -15.62
C PHE A 105 -5.63 -3.23 -15.64
N ALA A 106 -5.28 -4.13 -14.74
CA ALA A 106 -4.02 -4.87 -14.78
C ALA A 106 -4.22 -6.31 -14.30
N GLN A 107 -3.31 -7.19 -14.67
CA GLN A 107 -3.24 -8.57 -14.20
C GLN A 107 -1.92 -8.79 -13.46
N ILE A 108 -1.99 -9.40 -12.28
CA ILE A 108 -0.83 -9.84 -11.51
C ILE A 108 -0.81 -11.37 -11.54
N ASN A 109 0.12 -11.95 -12.29
CA ASN A 109 0.12 -13.36 -12.68
C ASN A 109 0.87 -14.26 -11.68
N VAL A 110 0.59 -14.12 -10.39
CA VAL A 110 1.22 -14.94 -9.33
C VAL A 110 0.17 -15.49 -8.38
N GLY A 111 0.41 -16.70 -7.85
CA GLY A 111 -0.44 -17.30 -6.82
C GLY A 111 -1.90 -17.56 -7.25
N GLY A 112 -2.14 -17.89 -8.52
CA GLY A 112 -3.48 -18.12 -9.08
C GLY A 112 -4.01 -16.96 -9.93
N GLY A 113 -3.33 -15.81 -9.93
CA GLY A 113 -3.73 -14.62 -10.69
C GLY A 113 -4.55 -13.65 -9.86
N THR A 114 -4.34 -12.36 -10.07
CA THR A 114 -5.13 -11.29 -9.46
C THR A 114 -5.49 -10.26 -10.53
N THR A 115 -6.78 -10.04 -10.70
CA THR A 115 -7.30 -8.99 -11.56
C THR A 115 -7.38 -7.70 -10.76
N VAL A 116 -6.81 -6.62 -11.29
CA VAL A 116 -6.85 -5.30 -10.66
C VAL A 116 -7.88 -4.45 -11.39
N ASN A 117 -8.93 -4.05 -10.68
CA ASN A 117 -9.91 -3.06 -11.15
C ASN A 117 -9.57 -1.71 -10.51
N ILE A 118 -9.63 -0.63 -11.27
CA ILE A 118 -9.35 0.71 -10.74
C ILE A 118 -10.52 1.64 -10.90
N THR A 119 -10.68 2.57 -9.97
CA THR A 119 -11.59 3.72 -10.12
C THR A 119 -10.77 5.00 -9.95
N PRO A 120 -10.42 5.69 -11.05
CA PRO A 120 -9.79 7.00 -10.99
C PRO A 120 -10.64 7.99 -10.19
N THR A 121 -10.01 8.74 -9.30
CA THR A 121 -10.67 9.78 -8.47
C THR A 121 -10.01 11.14 -8.59
N VAL A 122 -8.74 11.16 -9.01
CA VAL A 122 -7.97 12.38 -9.26
C VAL A 122 -7.24 12.21 -10.58
N ALA A 123 -7.31 13.22 -11.44
CA ALA A 123 -6.53 13.31 -12.65
C ALA A 123 -6.00 14.74 -12.78
N SER A 124 -4.70 14.87 -12.96
CA SER A 124 -4.02 16.15 -13.13
C SER A 124 -2.96 16.04 -14.20
N GLY A 125 -2.60 17.18 -14.78
CA GLY A 125 -1.40 17.24 -15.59
C GLY A 125 -0.69 18.58 -15.47
N THR A 126 0.59 18.55 -15.76
CA THR A 126 1.45 19.72 -15.82
C THR A 126 2.19 19.74 -17.13
N PHE A 127 2.36 20.94 -17.66
CA PHE A 127 3.15 21.20 -18.85
C PHE A 127 4.17 22.27 -18.55
N ASN A 128 5.44 21.93 -18.75
CA ASN A 128 6.53 22.84 -18.52
C ASN A 128 7.36 22.96 -19.80
N THR A 129 7.73 24.20 -20.14
CA THR A 129 8.62 24.51 -21.25
C THR A 129 9.86 25.16 -20.68
N SER A 130 11.01 24.49 -20.79
CA SER A 130 12.29 25.01 -20.31
C SER A 130 13.39 24.73 -21.33
N GLY A 131 14.17 25.76 -21.68
CA GLY A 131 15.31 25.61 -22.59
C GLY A 131 14.96 25.07 -23.98
N GLY A 132 13.75 25.33 -24.49
CA GLY A 132 13.27 24.83 -25.79
C GLY A 132 12.75 23.38 -25.76
N MET A 133 12.78 22.71 -24.60
CA MET A 133 12.19 21.39 -24.40
C MET A 133 10.86 21.53 -23.66
N SER A 134 9.90 20.71 -24.04
CA SER A 134 8.58 20.64 -23.41
C SER A 134 8.43 19.30 -22.69
N THR A 135 8.03 19.34 -21.42
CA THR A 135 7.73 18.15 -20.62
C THR A 135 6.29 18.19 -20.16
N THR A 136 5.54 17.16 -20.52
CA THR A 136 4.19 16.90 -20.03
C THR A 136 4.23 15.78 -19.00
N VAL A 137 3.52 15.97 -17.90
CA VAL A 137 3.29 14.94 -16.88
C VAL A 137 1.79 14.82 -16.69
N TYR A 138 1.26 13.60 -16.77
CA TYR A 138 -0.09 13.27 -16.36
C TYR A 138 -0.03 12.36 -15.14
N THR A 139 -0.81 12.67 -14.12
CA THR A 139 -0.93 11.86 -12.91
C THR A 139 -2.40 11.51 -12.70
N VAL A 140 -2.66 10.21 -12.54
CA VAL A 140 -4.00 9.68 -12.23
C VAL A 140 -3.89 8.84 -10.97
N MET A 141 -4.77 9.09 -10.02
CA MET A 141 -4.82 8.37 -8.75
C MET A 141 -6.25 7.95 -8.44
N GLY A 142 -6.38 6.89 -7.65
CA GLY A 142 -7.67 6.48 -7.13
C GLY A 142 -7.61 5.15 -6.40
N THR A 143 -8.76 4.51 -6.32
CA THR A 143 -8.89 3.23 -5.61
C THR A 143 -8.58 2.08 -6.55
N ALA A 144 -8.05 1.01 -5.97
CA ALA A 144 -7.83 -0.27 -6.62
C ALA A 144 -8.59 -1.36 -5.86
N PHE A 145 -9.15 -2.30 -6.60
CA PHE A 145 -9.72 -3.54 -6.08
C PHE A 145 -8.96 -4.71 -6.70
N PHE A 146 -8.35 -5.51 -5.84
CA PHE A 146 -7.56 -6.68 -6.18
C PHE A 146 -8.44 -7.90 -6.01
N ASP A 147 -8.97 -8.38 -7.12
CA ASP A 147 -9.82 -9.57 -7.22
C ASP A 147 -8.92 -10.78 -7.43
N ALA A 148 -8.75 -11.59 -6.39
CA ALA A 148 -7.85 -12.74 -6.42
C ALA A 148 -8.61 -13.97 -6.93
N THR A 149 -8.09 -14.64 -7.97
CA THR A 149 -8.69 -15.89 -8.47
C THR A 149 -8.81 -16.94 -7.38
N THR A 150 -7.83 -16.94 -6.46
CA THR A 150 -7.82 -17.77 -5.27
C THR A 150 -7.37 -16.96 -4.08
N GLY A 151 -8.15 -16.93 -3.00
CA GLY A 151 -7.80 -16.24 -1.77
C GLY A 151 -8.81 -15.16 -1.40
N LEU A 152 -8.32 -14.14 -0.68
CA LEU A 152 -9.11 -12.98 -0.27
C LEU A 152 -8.90 -11.84 -1.27
N ASP A 153 -9.97 -11.12 -1.53
CA ASP A 153 -9.90 -9.85 -2.25
C ASP A 153 -9.39 -8.74 -1.34
N TYR A 154 -8.70 -7.78 -1.93
CA TYR A 154 -8.17 -6.62 -1.22
C TYR A 154 -8.65 -5.33 -1.87
N SER A 155 -8.95 -4.34 -1.04
CA SER A 155 -9.03 -2.95 -1.49
C SER A 155 -7.66 -2.28 -1.34
N GLY A 156 -7.46 -1.20 -2.07
CA GLY A 156 -6.23 -0.43 -2.01
C GLY A 156 -6.30 0.80 -2.89
N VAL A 157 -5.12 1.28 -3.29
CA VAL A 157 -4.98 2.48 -4.12
C VAL A 157 -4.05 2.21 -5.27
N PHE A 158 -4.16 3.05 -6.30
CA PHE A 158 -3.21 3.10 -7.39
C PHE A 158 -2.79 4.54 -7.68
N SER A 159 -1.60 4.67 -8.26
CA SER A 159 -1.10 5.90 -8.84
C SER A 159 -0.41 5.59 -10.16
N LEU A 160 -0.86 6.23 -11.23
CA LEU A 160 -0.24 6.18 -12.55
C LEU A 160 0.33 7.54 -12.87
N ASN A 161 1.64 7.61 -13.07
CA ASN A 161 2.33 8.79 -13.56
C ASN A 161 2.86 8.54 -14.97
N VAL A 162 2.52 9.38 -15.93
CA VAL A 162 2.96 9.28 -17.33
C VAL A 162 3.69 10.56 -17.72
N VAL A 163 4.94 10.42 -18.15
CA VAL A 163 5.87 11.54 -18.39
C VAL A 163 6.38 11.48 -19.82
N SER A 164 6.35 12.62 -20.52
CA SER A 164 7.00 12.73 -21.82
C SER A 164 8.52 12.85 -21.63
N VAL A 165 9.30 12.03 -22.32
CA VAL A 165 10.76 12.05 -22.30
C VAL A 165 11.27 12.04 -23.74
N GLY A 166 11.85 13.15 -24.17
CA GLY A 166 12.23 13.34 -25.58
C GLY A 166 11.00 13.23 -26.49
N SER A 167 11.05 12.31 -27.47
CA SER A 167 9.93 12.01 -28.38
C SER A 167 8.99 10.91 -27.86
N GLY A 168 9.29 10.28 -26.74
CA GLY A 168 8.54 9.15 -26.19
C GLY A 168 7.85 9.46 -24.87
N TRP A 169 7.21 8.44 -24.30
CA TRP A 169 6.60 8.51 -22.98
C TRP A 169 7.01 7.33 -22.13
N ILE A 170 7.15 7.57 -20.84
CA ILE A 170 7.36 6.55 -19.83
C ILE A 170 6.25 6.63 -18.81
N TYR A 171 5.92 5.50 -18.18
CA TYR A 171 5.02 5.49 -17.05
C TYR A 171 5.67 4.87 -15.81
N THR A 172 5.12 5.23 -14.66
CA THR A 172 5.29 4.52 -13.40
C THR A 172 3.89 4.24 -12.84
N LEU A 173 3.57 2.97 -12.63
CA LEU A 173 2.34 2.53 -12.00
C LEU A 173 2.68 1.96 -10.63
N SER A 174 2.11 2.54 -9.58
CA SER A 174 2.14 2.02 -8.21
C SER A 174 0.78 1.43 -7.86
N LEU A 175 0.81 0.23 -7.28
CA LEU A 175 -0.32 -0.49 -6.75
C LEU A 175 -0.05 -0.81 -5.28
N GLU A 176 -0.98 -0.46 -4.41
CA GLU A 176 -0.84 -0.67 -2.97
C GLU A 176 -2.11 -1.32 -2.44
N LYS A 177 -1.96 -2.45 -1.74
CA LYS A 177 -3.06 -3.09 -1.01
C LYS A 177 -3.19 -2.45 0.37
N SER A 178 -4.40 -2.12 0.78
CA SER A 178 -4.68 -1.76 2.16
C SER A 178 -4.55 -2.99 3.04
N SER A 179 -3.78 -2.89 4.13
CA SER A 179 -3.80 -3.92 5.16
C SER A 179 -5.11 -3.82 5.94
N LEU A 180 -5.82 -4.95 6.08
CA LEU A 180 -6.78 -5.06 7.16
C LEU A 180 -5.96 -5.14 8.45
N ALA A 181 -5.90 -4.05 9.20
CA ALA A 181 -5.38 -4.08 10.56
C ALA A 181 -6.35 -4.90 11.43
N VAL A 182 -6.29 -6.23 11.32
CA VAL A 182 -6.96 -7.13 12.25
C VAL A 182 -6.17 -7.03 13.56
N PRO A 183 -6.76 -6.51 14.65
CA PRO A 183 -6.10 -6.54 15.94
C PRO A 183 -5.82 -8.00 16.28
N GLU A 184 -4.56 -8.34 16.56
CA GLU A 184 -4.20 -9.70 16.90
C GLU A 184 -5.05 -10.20 18.09
N PRO A 185 -5.40 -11.50 18.15
CA PRO A 185 -6.22 -12.05 19.23
C PRO A 185 -5.70 -11.72 20.64
N SER A 186 -4.39 -11.54 20.77
CA SER A 186 -3.67 -11.12 21.98
C SER A 186 -4.10 -9.73 22.49
N ALA A 187 -4.40 -8.77 21.60
CA ALA A 187 -4.91 -7.45 21.99
C ALA A 187 -6.34 -7.53 22.56
N ILE A 188 -7.17 -8.42 22.02
CA ILE A 188 -8.53 -8.68 22.51
C ILE A 188 -8.48 -9.37 23.88
N LEU A 189 -7.59 -10.37 24.04
CA LEU A 189 -7.36 -11.05 25.32
C LEU A 189 -6.83 -10.11 26.40
N GLY A 190 -5.96 -9.16 26.05
CA GLY A 190 -5.47 -8.14 26.98
C GLY A 190 -6.60 -7.23 27.50
N ILE A 191 -7.53 -6.83 26.64
CA ILE A 191 -8.70 -6.01 27.02
C ILE A 191 -9.67 -6.83 27.89
N LEU A 192 -9.89 -8.11 27.55
CA LEU A 192 -10.77 -8.99 28.32
C LEU A 192 -10.20 -9.37 29.68
N ALA A 193 -8.88 -9.53 29.79
CA ALA A 193 -8.20 -9.79 31.07
C ALA A 193 -8.25 -8.57 32.01
N VAL A 194 -8.18 -7.34 31.47
CA VAL A 194 -8.33 -6.10 32.24
C VAL A 194 -9.77 -5.93 32.75
N VAL A 195 -10.77 -6.29 31.94
CA VAL A 195 -12.19 -6.26 32.35
C VAL A 195 -12.52 -7.41 33.32
N GLY A 196 -11.92 -8.59 33.13
CA GLY A 196 -12.10 -9.75 34.01
C GLY A 196 -11.47 -9.60 35.40
N ALA A 197 -10.33 -8.92 35.50
CA ALA A 197 -9.71 -8.59 36.79
C ALA A 197 -10.52 -7.56 37.59
N GLY A 198 -11.26 -6.65 36.92
CA GLY A 198 -12.12 -5.66 37.57
C GLY A 198 -13.45 -6.22 38.11
N ALA A 199 -13.95 -7.31 37.53
CA ALA A 199 -15.26 -7.88 37.89
C ALA A 199 -15.24 -8.77 39.16
N PHE A 200 -14.07 -9.26 39.60
CA PHE A 200 -13.96 -10.15 40.77
C PHE A 200 -13.66 -9.43 42.10
N ALA A 201 -13.47 -8.10 42.08
CA ALA A 201 -13.10 -7.34 43.28
C ALA A 201 -14.28 -6.75 44.07
N ARG A 202 -15.55 -6.93 43.65
CA ARG A 202 -16.71 -6.36 44.36
C ARG A 202 -17.60 -7.42 45.02
N ARG A 203 -17.08 -8.09 46.05
CA ARG A 203 -17.92 -8.64 47.12
C ARG A 203 -17.18 -8.69 48.45
N LYS A 204 -17.21 -7.59 49.21
CA LYS A 204 -17.17 -7.54 50.68
C LYS A 204 -17.30 -6.09 51.17
N SER A 205 -18.52 -5.71 51.55
CA SER A 205 -18.86 -5.11 52.86
C SER A 205 -20.38 -5.02 52.93
#